data_AF-A0A838RDN1-F1
#
_entry.id   AF-A0A838RDN1-F1
#
_cell.length_a   1.000
_cell.length_b   1.000
_cell.length_c   1.000
_cell.angle_alpha   90.00
_cell.angle_beta   90.00
_cell.angle_gamma   90.00
#
_symmetry.space_group_name_H-M   'P 1'
#
loop_
_entity.id
_entity.type
_entity.pdbx_description
1 polymer ?
#
loop_
_entity_poly.entity_id
_entity_poly.type
_entity_poly.pdbx_seq_one_letter_code
_entity_poly.pdbx_strand_id
1 'polypeptide(L)'
;SVVTRSELGVYRLCQQLLTAADTPGWSYVQAHYPDLVGAPLHERSAITRQVTLLGAAAAALCLGGSALLAYFVFRVPAVAPMMAVLALTLVWRYRNNLFDQAFRASGWVGSTTALGAGKLVAGLLLAWPLTRAFHVWGGVACLAILSVGSGLAYQQVYARRARLAAPAPGPWA
;
A
#
# COMPACT_ATOMS: atom_id res chain seq x y z
N SER A 1 26.56 12.04 -1.61
CA SER A 1 26.05 13.35 -1.11
C SER A 1 24.96 13.08 -0.09
N VAL A 2 24.75 14.02 0.83
CA VAL A 2 23.67 13.98 1.83
C VAL A 2 22.43 14.66 1.23
N VAL A 3 21.23 14.12 1.47
CA VAL A 3 19.96 14.74 1.03
C VAL A 3 19.83 16.14 1.64
N THR A 4 19.55 17.13 0.80
CA THR A 4 19.43 18.53 1.23
C THR A 4 18.11 18.80 1.95
N ARG A 5 18.04 19.88 2.72
CA ARG A 5 16.80 20.28 3.44
C ARG A 5 15.63 20.57 2.48
N SER A 6 15.92 21.15 1.31
CA SER A 6 14.91 21.41 0.28
C SER A 6 14.35 20.10 -0.27
N GLU A 7 15.20 19.12 -0.59
CA GLU A 7 14.79 17.79 -1.04
C GLU A 7 13.94 17.05 0.01
N LEU A 8 14.31 17.16 1.30
CA LEU A 8 13.50 16.61 2.39
C LEU A 8 12.10 17.25 2.45
N GLY A 9 12.01 18.56 2.19
CA GLY A 9 10.74 19.28 2.08
C GLY A 9 9.85 18.72 0.96
N VAL A 10 10.42 18.51 -0.23
CA VAL A 10 9.71 17.90 -1.38
C VAL A 10 9.24 16.49 -1.04
N TYR A 11 10.11 15.67 -0.45
CA TYR A 11 9.77 14.32 -0.03
C TYR A 11 8.59 14.31 0.95
N ARG A 12 8.61 15.22 1.93
CA ARG A 12 7.56 15.31 2.94
C ARG A 12 6.21 15.72 2.35
N LEU A 13 6.20 16.63 1.38
CA LEU A 13 4.98 16.98 0.63
C LEU A 13 4.42 15.76 -0.09
N CYS A 14 5.26 14.97 -0.77
CA CYS A 14 4.83 13.72 -1.39
C CYS A 14 4.21 12.74 -0.38
N GLN A 15 4.83 12.58 0.80
CA GLN A 15 4.29 11.71 1.85
C GLN A 15 2.92 12.19 2.37
N GLN A 16 2.73 13.49 2.55
CA GLN A 16 1.45 14.07 3.01
C GLN A 16 0.34 13.84 1.99
N LEU A 17 0.61 14.12 0.72
CA LEU A 17 -0.33 13.87 -0.38
C LEU A 17 -0.67 12.37 -0.49
N LEU A 18 0.35 11.50 -0.41
CA LEU A 18 0.14 10.06 -0.45
C LEU A 18 -0.70 9.57 0.75
N THR A 19 -0.44 10.09 1.95
CA THR A 19 -1.21 9.76 3.16
C THR A 19 -2.67 10.19 3.00
N ALA A 20 -2.91 11.40 2.49
CA ALA A 20 -4.27 11.87 2.22
C ALA A 20 -4.98 10.97 1.20
N ALA A 21 -4.26 10.49 0.18
CA ALA A 21 -4.78 9.57 -0.81
C ALA A 21 -5.02 8.14 -0.27
N ASP A 22 -4.33 7.71 0.79
CA ASP A 22 -4.54 6.40 1.44
C ASP A 22 -5.79 6.38 2.36
N THR A 23 -6.17 7.53 2.93
CA THR A 23 -7.25 7.64 3.94
C THR A 23 -8.56 6.97 3.53
N PRO A 24 -9.10 7.16 2.30
CA PRO A 24 -10.35 6.50 1.92
C PRO A 24 -10.26 4.98 1.96
N GLY A 25 -9.11 4.40 1.61
CA GLY A 25 -8.88 2.96 1.67
C GLY A 25 -8.86 2.41 3.08
N TRP A 26 -8.23 3.13 4.01
CA TRP A 26 -8.24 2.78 5.43
C TRP A 26 -9.65 2.82 6.01
N SER A 27 -10.36 3.92 5.78
CA SER A 27 -11.74 4.10 6.24
C SER A 27 -12.68 3.03 5.68
N TYR A 28 -12.56 2.70 4.38
CA TYR A 28 -13.38 1.67 3.75
C TYR A 28 -13.15 0.29 4.38
N VAL A 29 -11.89 -0.13 4.53
CA VAL A 29 -11.56 -1.44 5.11
C VAL A 29 -12.00 -1.50 6.58
N GLN A 30 -11.82 -0.43 7.33
CA GLN A 30 -12.24 -0.35 8.73
C GLN A 30 -13.76 -0.44 8.87
N ALA A 31 -14.51 0.24 8.00
CA ALA A 31 -15.98 0.19 8.00
C ALA A 31 -16.53 -1.22 7.71
N HIS A 32 -15.82 -2.00 6.89
CA HIS A 32 -16.19 -3.38 6.54
C HIS A 32 -15.40 -4.42 7.36
N TYR A 33 -14.72 -4.01 8.43
CA TYR A 33 -13.99 -4.94 9.29
C TYR A 33 -14.88 -6.03 9.90
N PRO A 34 -16.14 -5.75 10.34
CA PRO A 34 -17.04 -6.80 10.82
C PRO A 34 -17.28 -7.90 9.78
N ASP A 35 -17.44 -7.54 8.51
CA ASP A 35 -17.62 -8.50 7.41
C ASP A 35 -16.35 -9.33 7.21
N LEU A 36 -15.17 -8.75 7.39
CA LEU A 36 -13.90 -9.48 7.37
C LEU A 36 -13.76 -10.45 8.56
N VAL A 37 -14.47 -10.25 9.65
CA VAL A 37 -14.48 -11.21 10.78
C VAL A 37 -15.51 -12.32 10.53
N GLY A 38 -16.71 -11.95 10.09
CA GLY A 38 -17.84 -12.89 9.94
C GLY A 38 -17.85 -13.71 8.65
N ALA A 39 -17.34 -13.20 7.54
CA ALA A 39 -17.46 -13.86 6.24
C ALA A 39 -16.40 -14.96 6.03
N PRO A 40 -16.80 -16.12 5.45
CA PRO A 40 -15.88 -17.13 4.95
C PRO A 40 -14.83 -16.53 4.01
N LEU A 41 -13.60 -17.05 4.02
CA LEU A 41 -12.49 -16.50 3.25
C LEU A 41 -12.75 -16.40 1.74
N HIS A 42 -13.55 -17.31 1.18
CA HIS A 42 -13.89 -17.35 -0.24
C HIS A 42 -14.92 -16.28 -0.65
N GLU A 43 -15.72 -15.77 0.29
CA GLU A 43 -16.74 -14.75 0.04
C GLU A 43 -16.17 -13.31 0.07
N ARG A 44 -14.91 -13.15 0.51
CA ARG A 44 -14.23 -11.83 0.62
C ARG A 44 -13.76 -11.26 -0.72
N SER A 45 -14.12 -11.89 -1.84
CA SER A 45 -13.76 -11.45 -3.19
C SER A 45 -14.40 -10.10 -3.55
N ALA A 46 -15.62 -9.85 -3.09
CA ALA A 46 -16.33 -8.58 -3.31
C ALA A 46 -15.60 -7.39 -2.67
N ILE A 47 -15.20 -7.51 -1.40
CA ILE A 47 -14.44 -6.48 -0.67
C ILE A 47 -13.09 -6.24 -1.37
N THR A 48 -12.40 -7.30 -1.78
CA THR A 48 -11.12 -7.19 -2.51
C THR A 48 -11.25 -6.42 -3.81
N ARG A 49 -12.32 -6.69 -4.58
CA ARG A 49 -12.62 -5.97 -5.82
C ARG A 49 -12.91 -4.50 -5.55
N GLN A 50 -13.76 -4.19 -4.57
CA GLN A 50 -14.08 -2.80 -4.23
C GLN A 50 -12.85 -2.01 -3.75
N VAL A 51 -12.02 -2.59 -2.90
CA VAL A 51 -10.75 -1.98 -2.46
C VAL A 51 -9.81 -1.72 -3.64
N THR A 52 -9.76 -2.63 -4.61
CA THR A 52 -8.93 -2.45 -5.83
C THR A 52 -9.44 -1.30 -6.68
N LEU A 53 -10.76 -1.23 -6.91
CA LEU A 53 -11.39 -0.13 -7.64
C LEU A 53 -11.18 1.21 -6.93
N LEU A 54 -11.34 1.25 -5.61
CA LEU A 54 -11.11 2.45 -4.81
C LEU A 54 -9.64 2.88 -4.87
N GLY A 55 -8.70 1.94 -4.85
CA GLY A 55 -7.28 2.24 -5.03
C GLY A 55 -6.95 2.80 -6.42
N ALA A 56 -7.60 2.31 -7.48
CA ALA A 56 -7.44 2.84 -8.83
C ALA A 56 -8.05 4.25 -8.98
N ALA A 57 -9.23 4.48 -8.40
CA ALA A 57 -9.86 5.80 -8.36
C ALA A 57 -9.02 6.79 -7.56
N ALA A 58 -8.50 6.38 -6.39
CA ALA A 58 -7.59 7.17 -5.58
C ALA A 58 -6.29 7.48 -6.35
N ALA A 59 -5.75 6.53 -7.12
CA ALA A 59 -4.60 6.78 -7.99
C ALA A 59 -4.87 7.85 -9.05
N ALA A 60 -6.01 7.77 -9.75
CA ALA A 60 -6.39 8.76 -10.75
C ALA A 60 -6.58 10.16 -10.14
N LEU A 61 -7.30 10.24 -9.01
CA LEU A 61 -7.51 11.50 -8.29
C LEU A 61 -6.20 12.05 -7.71
N CYS A 62 -5.34 11.20 -7.16
CA CYS A 62 -4.05 11.59 -6.63
C CYS A 62 -3.13 12.10 -7.74
N LEU A 63 -3.11 11.47 -8.92
CA LEU A 63 -2.36 11.94 -10.08
C LEU A 63 -2.79 13.34 -10.49
N GLY A 64 -4.09 13.54 -10.76
CA GLY A 64 -4.61 14.85 -11.17
C GLY A 64 -4.47 15.92 -10.09
N GLY A 65 -4.86 15.59 -8.85
CA GLY A 65 -4.79 16.49 -7.71
C GLY A 65 -3.36 16.90 -7.35
N SER A 66 -2.42 15.95 -7.32
CA SER A 66 -1.02 16.28 -7.02
C SER A 66 -0.35 17.10 -8.13
N ALA A 67 -0.67 16.87 -9.41
CA ALA A 67 -0.19 17.70 -10.50
C ALA A 67 -0.71 19.14 -10.36
N LEU A 68 -2.02 19.32 -10.16
CA LEU A 68 -2.61 20.65 -9.95
C LEU A 68 -1.97 21.38 -8.77
N LEU A 69 -1.83 20.70 -7.63
CA LEU A 69 -1.21 21.30 -6.44
C LEU A 69 0.27 21.61 -6.67
N ALA A 70 1.02 20.75 -7.34
CA ALA A 70 2.44 20.95 -7.60
C ALA A 70 2.71 22.18 -8.47
N TYR A 71 1.95 22.37 -9.56
CA TYR A 71 2.16 23.47 -10.50
C TYR A 71 1.55 24.80 -10.03
N PHE A 72 0.33 24.77 -9.46
CA PHE A 72 -0.42 25.99 -9.21
C PHE A 72 -0.40 26.46 -7.75
N VAL A 73 -0.34 25.54 -6.78
CA VAL A 73 -0.44 25.88 -5.35
C VAL A 73 0.94 25.94 -4.69
N PHE A 74 1.68 24.83 -4.73
CA PHE A 74 2.98 24.73 -4.07
C PHE A 74 4.11 25.38 -4.89
N ARG A 75 3.92 25.48 -6.22
CA ARG A 75 4.96 25.93 -7.17
C ARG A 75 6.25 25.10 -7.05
N VAL A 76 6.09 23.80 -6.82
CA VAL A 76 7.18 22.81 -6.75
C VAL A 76 6.91 21.72 -7.79
N PRO A 77 7.28 21.93 -9.07
CA PRO A 77 6.92 21.02 -10.16
C PRO A 77 7.52 19.61 -10.01
N ALA A 78 8.60 19.46 -9.26
CA ALA A 78 9.21 18.16 -8.96
C ALA A 78 8.28 17.19 -8.20
N VAL A 79 7.28 17.70 -7.48
CA VAL A 79 6.29 16.88 -6.76
C VAL A 79 5.45 16.05 -7.73
N ALA A 80 5.07 16.61 -8.89
CA ALA A 80 4.17 15.95 -9.84
C ALA A 80 4.71 14.59 -10.34
N PRO A 81 5.93 14.48 -10.89
CA PRO A 81 6.44 13.19 -11.37
C PRO A 81 6.76 12.23 -10.21
N MET A 82 7.15 12.71 -9.03
CA MET A 82 7.33 11.86 -7.84
C MET A 82 6.01 11.25 -7.37
N MET A 83 4.96 12.07 -7.31
CA MET A 83 3.62 11.61 -6.98
C MET A 83 3.05 10.69 -8.05
N ALA A 84 3.43 10.86 -9.33
CA ALA A 84 3.03 9.92 -10.36
C ALA A 84 3.53 8.49 -10.08
N VAL A 85 4.81 8.35 -9.70
CA VAL A 85 5.37 7.05 -9.30
C VAL A 85 4.64 6.48 -8.08
N LEU A 86 4.38 7.30 -7.06
CA LEU A 86 3.72 6.83 -5.84
C LEU A 86 2.25 6.49 -6.07
N ALA A 87 1.53 7.27 -6.86
CA ALA A 87 0.12 7.07 -7.15
C ALA A 87 -0.13 5.76 -7.89
N LEU A 88 0.76 5.36 -8.81
CA LEU A 88 0.70 4.06 -9.48
C LEU A 88 0.75 2.88 -8.50
N THR A 89 1.27 3.08 -7.28
CA THR A 89 1.33 2.05 -6.25
C THR A 89 0.14 2.03 -5.29
N LEU A 90 -0.80 2.99 -5.38
CA LEU A 90 -1.92 3.12 -4.45
C LEU A 90 -2.80 1.86 -4.41
N VAL A 91 -3.06 1.23 -5.55
CA VAL A 91 -3.79 -0.06 -5.61
C VAL A 91 -3.13 -1.10 -4.68
N TRP A 92 -1.80 -1.19 -4.69
CA TRP A 92 -1.07 -2.13 -3.83
C TRP A 92 -1.08 -1.70 -2.36
N ARG A 93 -1.03 -0.39 -2.07
CA ARG A 93 -1.15 0.13 -0.70
C ARG A 93 -2.52 -0.18 -0.08
N TYR A 94 -3.58 -0.03 -0.86
CA TYR A 94 -4.93 -0.39 -0.48
C TYR A 94 -5.06 -1.89 -0.21
N ARG A 95 -4.51 -2.72 -1.09
CA ARG A 95 -4.49 -4.18 -0.90
C ARG A 95 -3.65 -4.61 0.30
N ASN A 96 -2.51 -3.96 0.56
CA ASN A 96 -1.72 -4.18 1.76
C ASN A 96 -2.57 -3.97 3.02
N ASN A 97 -3.27 -2.84 3.10
CA ASN A 97 -4.12 -2.54 4.25
C ASN A 97 -5.24 -3.58 4.38
N LEU A 98 -5.91 -3.94 3.28
CA LEU A 98 -6.95 -4.97 3.29
C LEU A 98 -6.41 -6.30 3.81
N PHE A 99 -5.29 -6.80 3.28
CA PHE A 99 -4.73 -8.08 3.72
C PHE A 99 -4.25 -8.03 5.16
N ASP A 100 -3.66 -6.92 5.61
CA ASP A 100 -3.27 -6.75 7.01
C ASP A 100 -4.48 -6.90 7.95
N GLN A 101 -5.57 -6.18 7.65
CA GLN A 101 -6.81 -6.28 8.42
C GLN A 101 -7.45 -7.66 8.30
N ALA A 102 -7.41 -8.28 7.12
CA ALA A 102 -7.92 -9.63 6.93
C ALA A 102 -7.11 -10.68 7.73
N PHE A 103 -5.78 -10.53 7.84
CA PHE A 103 -4.96 -11.40 8.70
C PHE A 103 -5.37 -11.25 10.17
N ARG A 104 -5.59 -10.02 10.63
CA ARG A 104 -6.04 -9.75 12.01
C ARG A 104 -7.44 -10.31 12.26
N ALA A 105 -8.37 -10.08 11.34
CA ALA A 105 -9.74 -10.57 11.43
C ALA A 105 -9.82 -12.11 11.45
N SER A 106 -8.91 -12.79 10.77
CA SER A 106 -8.80 -14.26 10.78
C SER A 106 -7.92 -14.83 11.91
N GLY A 107 -7.46 -14.00 12.85
CA GLY A 107 -6.63 -14.43 13.98
C GLY A 107 -5.17 -14.76 13.64
N TRP A 108 -4.72 -14.53 12.41
CA TRP A 108 -3.36 -14.82 11.94
C TRP A 108 -2.37 -13.67 12.25
N VAL A 109 -2.40 -13.17 13.49
CA VAL A 109 -1.61 -12.00 13.95
C VAL A 109 -0.11 -12.21 13.78
N GLY A 110 0.38 -13.44 13.93
CA GLY A 110 1.80 -13.77 13.68
C GLY A 110 2.23 -13.49 12.23
N SER A 111 1.35 -13.75 11.24
CA SER A 111 1.67 -13.54 9.82
C SER A 111 1.77 -12.06 9.47
N THR A 112 0.82 -11.23 9.94
CA THR A 112 0.89 -9.76 9.77
C THR A 112 2.14 -9.20 10.45
N THR A 113 2.44 -9.64 11.68
CA THR A 113 3.62 -9.17 12.41
C THR A 113 4.91 -9.51 11.67
N ALA A 114 5.06 -10.75 11.20
CA ALA A 114 6.24 -11.18 10.45
C ALA A 114 6.39 -10.42 9.11
N LEU A 115 5.30 -10.23 8.37
CA LEU A 115 5.31 -9.48 7.11
C LEU A 115 5.58 -7.99 7.33
N GLY A 116 5.03 -7.40 8.39
CA GLY A 116 5.29 -6.03 8.81
C GLY A 116 6.76 -5.81 9.18
N ALA A 117 7.32 -6.70 10.01
CA ALA A 117 8.74 -6.68 10.37
C ALA A 117 9.63 -6.85 9.12
N GLY A 118 9.30 -7.81 8.25
CA GLY A 118 10.01 -8.01 6.99
C GLY A 118 10.00 -6.77 6.08
N LYS A 119 8.85 -6.08 5.99
CA LYS A 119 8.73 -4.81 5.25
C LYS A 119 9.60 -3.71 5.85
N LEU A 120 9.68 -3.61 7.18
CA LEU A 120 10.55 -2.64 7.86
C LEU A 120 12.03 -2.93 7.58
N VAL A 121 12.46 -4.18 7.73
CA VAL A 121 13.85 -4.59 7.44
C VAL A 121 14.19 -4.33 5.98
N ALA A 122 13.34 -4.75 5.04
CA ALA A 122 13.52 -4.46 3.62
C ALA A 122 13.59 -2.95 3.36
N GLY A 123 12.78 -2.16 4.05
CA GLY A 123 12.80 -0.71 3.93
C GLY A 123 14.11 -0.08 4.40
N LEU A 124 14.66 -0.54 5.52
CA LEU A 124 15.98 -0.08 6.00
C LEU A 124 17.10 -0.45 5.01
N LEU A 125 17.07 -1.68 4.50
CA LEU A 125 18.06 -2.19 3.54
C LEU A 125 18.00 -1.48 2.19
N LEU A 126 16.80 -1.09 1.73
CA LEU A 126 16.61 -0.41 0.45
C LEU A 126 16.80 1.11 0.55
N ALA A 127 16.33 1.73 1.64
CA ALA A 127 16.33 3.18 1.76
C ALA A 127 17.74 3.76 1.72
N TRP A 128 18.70 3.15 2.45
CA TRP A 128 20.07 3.64 2.51
C TRP A 128 20.77 3.69 1.12
N PRO A 129 20.91 2.58 0.38
CA PRO A 129 21.58 2.62 -0.92
C PRO A 129 20.82 3.46 -1.95
N LEU A 130 19.48 3.40 -1.96
CA LEU A 130 18.69 4.15 -2.94
C LEU A 130 18.78 5.66 -2.71
N THR A 131 18.68 6.13 -1.46
CA THR A 131 18.82 7.57 -1.17
C THR A 131 20.23 8.07 -1.40
N ARG A 132 21.26 7.23 -1.17
CA ARG A 132 22.64 7.58 -1.49
C ARG A 132 22.88 7.71 -2.99
N ALA A 133 22.27 6.84 -3.80
CA ALA A 133 22.44 6.82 -5.26
C ALA A 133 21.56 7.88 -5.96
N PHE A 134 20.30 8.03 -5.54
CA PHE A 134 19.27 8.80 -6.25
C PHE A 134 18.65 9.93 -5.41
N HIS A 135 19.21 10.24 -4.24
CA HIS A 135 18.74 11.33 -3.36
C HIS A 135 17.26 11.13 -2.99
N VAL A 136 16.43 12.18 -3.07
CA VAL A 136 14.99 12.10 -2.77
C VAL A 136 14.23 11.11 -3.67
N TRP A 137 14.64 10.96 -4.93
CA TRP A 137 14.06 9.97 -5.83
C TRP A 137 14.28 8.54 -5.34
N GLY A 138 15.40 8.29 -4.65
CA GLY A 138 15.65 7.02 -3.99
C GLY A 138 14.64 6.71 -2.89
N GLY A 139 14.22 7.72 -2.12
CA GLY A 139 13.16 7.59 -1.12
C GLY A 139 11.79 7.30 -1.74
N VAL A 140 11.46 7.96 -2.86
CA VAL A 140 10.25 7.71 -3.64
C VAL A 140 10.24 6.30 -4.21
N ALA A 141 11.33 5.88 -4.85
CA ALA A 141 11.49 4.53 -5.39
C ALA A 141 11.40 3.46 -4.30
N CYS A 142 12.03 3.68 -3.15
CA CYS A 142 11.95 2.78 -2.00
C CYS A 142 10.49 2.59 -1.54
N LEU A 143 9.72 3.68 -1.38
CA LEU A 143 8.31 3.58 -1.00
C LEU A 143 7.47 2.83 -2.05
N ALA A 144 7.73 3.06 -3.34
CA ALA A 144 7.04 2.39 -4.42
C ALA A 144 7.34 0.89 -4.43
N ILE A 145 8.62 0.51 -4.39
CA ILE A 145 9.09 -0.88 -4.33
C ILE A 145 8.49 -1.59 -3.11
N LEU A 146 8.56 -0.98 -1.93
CA LEU A 146 7.98 -1.58 -0.72
C LEU A 146 6.47 -1.74 -0.83
N SER A 147 5.76 -0.78 -1.42
CA SER A 147 4.29 -0.84 -1.56
C SER A 147 3.88 -2.02 -2.45
N VAL A 148 4.50 -2.15 -3.62
CA VAL A 148 4.22 -3.26 -4.55
C VAL A 148 4.70 -4.59 -3.99
N GLY A 149 5.96 -4.66 -3.53
CA GLY A 149 6.58 -5.88 -3.03
C GLY A 149 5.85 -6.44 -1.80
N SER A 150 5.50 -5.60 -0.84
CA SER A 150 4.65 -6.04 0.27
C SER A 150 3.27 -6.46 -0.22
N GLY A 151 2.66 -5.74 -1.17
CA GLY A 151 1.34 -6.09 -1.71
C GLY A 151 1.30 -7.51 -2.27
N LEU A 152 2.32 -7.86 -3.04
CA LEU A 152 2.50 -9.20 -3.59
C LEU A 152 2.75 -10.25 -2.49
N ALA A 153 3.61 -9.96 -1.52
CA ALA A 153 3.91 -10.88 -0.42
C ALA A 153 2.67 -11.16 0.45
N TYR A 154 1.93 -10.12 0.84
CA TYR A 154 0.68 -10.24 1.59
C TYR A 154 -0.34 -11.07 0.81
N GLN A 155 -0.53 -10.77 -0.48
CA GLN A 155 -1.45 -11.53 -1.34
C GLN A 155 -1.07 -13.02 -1.42
N GLN A 156 0.23 -13.33 -1.59
CA GLN A 156 0.70 -14.70 -1.69
C GLN A 156 0.49 -15.48 -0.40
N VAL A 157 0.85 -14.90 0.75
CA VAL A 157 0.67 -15.53 2.06
C VAL A 157 -0.82 -15.74 2.35
N TYR A 158 -1.65 -14.74 2.03
CA TYR A 158 -3.09 -14.82 2.22
C TYR A 158 -3.70 -15.94 1.37
N ALA A 159 -3.34 -16.02 0.08
CA ALA A 159 -3.81 -17.07 -0.82
C ALA A 159 -3.40 -18.47 -0.36
N ARG A 160 -2.16 -18.64 0.13
CA ARG A 160 -1.70 -19.93 0.68
C ARG A 160 -2.51 -20.34 1.91
N ARG A 161 -2.74 -19.41 2.84
CA ARG A 161 -3.53 -19.68 4.06
C ARG A 161 -4.99 -19.98 3.75
N ALA A 162 -5.60 -19.26 2.81
CA ALA A 162 -6.97 -19.50 2.38
C ALA A 162 -7.16 -20.90 1.77
N ARG A 163 -6.18 -21.40 0.99
CA ARG A 163 -6.20 -22.77 0.47
C ARG A 163 -6.12 -23.82 1.57
N LEU A 164 -5.28 -23.61 2.59
CA LEU A 164 -5.13 -24.53 3.71
C LEU A 164 -6.36 -24.54 4.64
N ALA A 165 -7.10 -23.43 4.69
CA ALA A 165 -8.32 -23.30 5.47
C ALA A 165 -9.59 -23.76 4.73
N ALA A 166 -9.49 -24.13 3.45
CA ALA A 166 -10.62 -24.64 2.70
C ALA A 166 -11.01 -26.03 3.24
N PRO A 167 -12.31 -26.31 3.46
CA PRO A 167 -12.74 -27.64 3.86
C PRO A 167 -12.31 -28.67 2.80
N ALA A 168 -11.88 -29.86 3.25
CA ALA A 168 -11.55 -30.95 2.34
C ALA A 168 -12.77 -31.23 1.43
N PRO A 169 -12.58 -31.51 0.12
CA PRO A 169 -13.69 -31.94 -0.72
C PRO A 169 -14.33 -33.15 -0.05
N GLY A 170 -15.62 -33.06 0.24
CA GLY A 170 -16.36 -34.15 0.84
C GLY A 170 -16.30 -35.38 -0.07
N PRO A 171 -16.48 -36.60 0.46
CA PRO A 171 -16.40 -37.84 -0.33
C PRO A 171 -17.46 -37.98 -1.44
N TRP A 172 -18.29 -36.96 -1.64
CA TRP A 172 -19.42 -36.91 -2.58
C TRP A 172 -19.32 -35.73 -3.57
N ALA A 173 -18.15 -35.10 -3.71
CA ALA A 173 -17.89 -34.02 -4.67
C ALA A 173 -17.25 -34.54 -5.96
#